data_AF-A0AA39LG74-F1
#
_entry.id   AF-A0AA39LG74-F1
#
_cell.length_a   1.000
_cell.length_b   1.000
_cell.length_c   1.000
_cell.angle_alpha   90.00
_cell.angle_beta   90.00
_cell.angle_gamma   90.00
#
_symmetry.space_group_name_H-M   'P 1'
#
loop_
_entity.id
_entity.type
_entity.pdbx_description
1 polymer ?
#
loop_
_entity_poly.entity_id
_entity_poly.type
_entity_poly.pdbx_seq_one_letter_code
_entity_poly.pdbx_strand_id
1 'polypeptide(L)'
;MSFVRNSFFPYVALVALFYVQSSGFVKFHDNGYAYWKVLPVTTLGMFMYFFATVVPEKERRVHAFGLLLGALGDFLIGQFENGIVTGAIAFGTGHIFYLSTFARRIQKPTYALVGGILIYGIVLNHFCLMPNLGAHPMNTVILLVYSLILSSAVIISGSMYIEGTKEKMSSLGPMQMCLIYGAFVLLVYIETDRFMVDAPMLSALPVVVLGLMTLTVNMAAKPKLLTTLYFLLSAHGIYRMSTSRFYMEWSAMELGLANIFYLLSFINLLRKLWIYLAAVTSLYLVGFAYFCFADLFSSIPFLVLMLTFGATVISASMVCAGSVWRYSAQFTDARQASLMRFGGLMLNLTCTSAFLFSQFATRKHQMLWFMNVAHYVAQLLLCLANERTF
;
A
#
# COMPACT_ATOMS: atom_id res chain seq x y z
N MET A 1 -7.03 4.37 20.36
CA MET A 1 -7.33 4.96 19.03
C MET A 1 -6.89 6.42 18.88
N SER A 2 -7.06 7.31 19.87
CA SER A 2 -6.64 8.73 19.78
C SER A 2 -5.14 8.92 19.54
N PHE A 3 -4.29 8.14 20.23
CA PHE A 3 -2.83 8.24 20.11
C PHE A 3 -2.34 8.00 18.68
N VAL A 4 -2.70 6.86 18.06
CA VAL A 4 -2.31 6.50 16.69
C VAL A 4 -2.75 7.57 15.69
N ARG A 5 -3.97 8.09 15.82
CA ARG A 5 -4.47 9.16 14.95
C ARG A 5 -3.66 10.46 15.10
N ASN A 6 -3.30 10.81 16.33
CA ASN A 6 -2.64 12.07 16.64
C ASN A 6 -1.12 12.01 16.38
N SER A 7 -0.49 10.84 16.43
CA SER A 7 0.95 10.67 16.20
C SER A 7 1.29 10.37 14.73
N PHE A 8 0.35 9.79 13.98
CA PHE A 8 0.60 9.37 12.60
C PHE A 8 0.81 10.55 11.64
N PHE A 9 -0.11 11.51 11.59
CA PHE A 9 0.00 12.63 10.66
C PHE A 9 1.28 13.47 10.89
N PRO A 10 1.65 13.82 12.13
CA PRO A 10 2.92 14.50 12.36
C PRO A 10 4.14 13.63 11.99
N TYR A 11 4.11 12.32 12.28
CA TYR A 11 5.21 11.43 11.91
C TYR A 11 5.41 11.40 10.39
N VAL A 12 4.32 11.20 9.64
CA VAL A 12 4.34 11.17 8.18
C VAL A 12 4.77 12.52 7.59
N ALA A 13 4.31 13.63 8.15
CA ALA A 13 4.74 14.97 7.76
C ALA A 13 6.24 15.20 8.02
N LEU A 14 6.78 14.67 9.12
CA LEU A 14 8.21 14.75 9.43
C LEU A 14 9.06 13.87 8.52
N VAL A 15 8.60 12.67 8.16
CA VAL A 15 9.26 11.84 7.13
C VAL A 15 9.26 12.57 5.79
N ALA A 16 8.16 13.22 5.44
CA ALA A 16 8.07 14.02 4.23
C ALA A 16 9.01 15.23 4.24
N LEU A 17 9.07 15.94 5.36
CA LEU A 17 9.98 17.05 5.56
C LEU A 17 11.43 16.59 5.47
N PHE A 18 11.78 15.47 6.11
CA PHE A 18 13.10 14.85 6.01
C PHE A 18 13.49 14.67 4.55
N TYR A 19 12.64 14.00 3.76
CA TYR A 19 12.93 13.74 2.36
C TYR A 19 13.19 15.01 1.55
N VAL A 20 12.32 16.03 1.71
CA VAL A 20 12.44 17.30 0.98
C VAL A 20 13.75 18.00 1.35
N GLN A 21 14.09 18.04 2.64
CA GLN A 21 15.30 18.71 3.13
C GLN A 21 16.58 17.95 2.78
N SER A 22 16.52 16.62 2.70
CA SER A 22 17.68 15.78 2.35
C SER A 22 17.90 15.64 0.84
N SER A 23 17.00 16.18 0.01
CA SER A 23 16.97 15.91 -1.44
C SER A 23 16.90 14.40 -1.74
N GLY A 24 16.10 13.68 -0.95
CA GLY A 24 16.02 12.22 -0.96
C GLY A 24 17.14 11.53 -0.16
N PHE A 25 17.36 10.23 -0.40
CA PHE A 25 18.41 9.44 0.27
C PHE A 25 19.78 9.56 -0.41
N VAL A 26 20.16 10.76 -0.85
CA VAL A 26 21.34 10.95 -1.73
C VAL A 26 22.54 11.55 -0.99
N LYS A 27 22.31 12.35 0.06
CA LYS A 27 23.37 13.03 0.81
C LYS A 27 23.71 12.27 2.10
N PHE A 28 24.48 11.19 2.00
CA PHE A 28 24.99 10.50 3.19
C PHE A 28 26.13 11.29 3.85
N HIS A 29 26.27 11.16 5.18
CA HIS A 29 27.38 11.72 5.97
C HIS A 29 27.42 13.25 6.07
N ASP A 30 26.25 13.88 6.08
CA ASP A 30 26.09 15.30 6.41
C ASP A 30 25.33 15.47 7.74
N ASN A 31 25.73 16.46 8.54
CA ASN A 31 25.08 16.78 9.81
C ASN A 31 23.59 17.14 9.60
N GLY A 32 23.27 17.83 8.50
CA GLY A 32 21.90 18.16 8.14
C GLY A 32 21.11 16.89 7.84
N TYR A 33 21.66 15.99 7.02
CA TYR A 33 21.04 14.70 6.71
C TYR A 33 20.74 13.87 7.97
N ALA A 34 21.73 13.70 8.85
CA ALA A 34 21.57 12.94 10.09
C ALA A 34 20.50 13.56 10.99
N TYR A 35 20.48 14.89 11.16
CA TYR A 35 19.47 15.60 11.93
C TYR A 35 18.05 15.33 11.40
N TRP A 36 17.85 15.52 10.09
CA TRP A 36 16.54 15.35 9.48
C TRP A 36 16.06 13.90 9.52
N LYS A 37 16.97 12.92 9.40
CA LYS A 37 16.63 11.49 9.45
C LYS A 37 16.15 11.04 10.83
N VAL A 38 16.71 11.62 11.89
CA VAL A 38 16.43 11.28 13.30
C VAL A 38 15.09 11.86 13.77
N LEU A 39 14.74 13.04 13.26
CA LEU A 39 13.61 13.85 13.72
C LEU A 39 12.25 13.11 13.77
N PRO A 40 11.85 12.30 12.76
CA PRO A 40 10.57 11.59 12.81
C PRO A 40 10.51 10.58 13.96
N VAL A 41 11.57 9.78 14.13
CA VAL A 41 11.61 8.70 15.13
C VAL A 41 11.74 9.27 16.54
N THR A 42 12.53 10.32 16.73
CA THR A 42 12.59 11.03 18.03
C THR A 42 11.24 11.63 18.40
N THR A 43 10.55 12.26 17.43
CA THR A 43 9.21 12.82 17.68
C THR A 43 8.20 11.72 18.03
N LEU A 44 8.26 10.58 17.34
CA LEU A 44 7.43 9.42 17.67
C LEU A 44 7.72 8.89 19.08
N GLY A 45 9.00 8.84 19.48
CA GLY A 45 9.43 8.49 20.84
C GLY A 45 8.89 9.44 21.90
N MET A 46 8.97 10.76 21.66
CA MET A 46 8.42 11.78 22.56
C MET A 46 6.90 11.66 22.65
N PHE A 47 6.22 11.45 21.52
CA PHE A 47 4.78 11.23 21.53
C PHE A 47 4.40 9.99 22.31
N MET A 48 5.13 8.90 22.12
CA MET A 48 4.93 7.69 22.90
C MET A 48 5.06 8.01 24.38
N TYR A 49 6.10 8.70 24.82
CA TYR A 49 6.32 9.02 26.24
C TYR A 49 5.23 9.89 26.86
N PHE A 50 4.85 11.00 26.20
CA PHE A 50 3.98 12.02 26.78
C PHE A 50 2.49 11.85 26.48
N PHE A 51 2.14 11.34 25.30
CA PHE A 51 0.77 11.39 24.79
C PHE A 51 0.09 10.03 24.65
N ALA A 52 0.81 8.91 24.75
CA ALA A 52 0.23 7.57 24.74
C ALA A 52 -0.39 7.18 26.10
N THR A 53 -1.28 8.01 26.65
CA THR A 53 -1.88 7.83 27.99
C THR A 53 -2.70 6.55 28.13
N VAL A 54 -3.12 5.94 27.02
CA VAL A 54 -3.80 4.64 26.97
C VAL A 54 -2.86 3.47 27.27
N VAL A 55 -1.54 3.65 27.08
CA VAL A 55 -0.53 2.63 27.34
C VAL A 55 -0.06 2.74 28.80
N PRO A 56 0.04 1.62 29.54
CA PRO A 56 0.59 1.61 30.89
C PRO A 56 1.94 2.32 30.95
N GLU A 57 2.16 3.13 31.99
CA GLU A 57 3.33 4.01 32.06
C GLU A 57 4.66 3.26 31.92
N LYS A 58 4.79 2.09 32.55
CA LYS A 58 6.00 1.26 32.45
C LYS A 58 6.31 0.87 31.01
N GLU A 59 5.29 0.43 30.26
CA GLU A 59 5.43 0.04 28.86
C GLU A 59 5.67 1.24 27.95
N ARG A 60 4.98 2.34 28.23
CA ARG A 60 5.15 3.61 27.53
C ARG A 60 6.61 4.09 27.58
N ARG A 61 7.24 4.03 28.76
CA ARG A 61 8.66 4.36 28.95
C ARG A 61 9.58 3.41 28.17
N VAL A 62 9.32 2.11 28.21
CA VAL A 62 10.10 1.10 27.47
C VAL A 62 9.98 1.30 25.96
N HIS A 63 8.79 1.57 25.45
CA HIS A 63 8.55 1.83 24.04
C HIS A 63 9.18 3.15 23.57
N ALA A 64 9.04 4.22 24.34
CA ALA A 64 9.70 5.49 24.04
C ALA A 64 11.22 5.32 24.00
N PHE A 65 11.81 4.58 24.95
CA PHE A 65 13.23 4.29 24.96
C PHE A 65 13.67 3.46 23.75
N GLY A 66 12.91 2.42 23.40
CA GLY A 66 13.18 1.63 22.19
C GLY A 66 13.13 2.47 20.90
N LEU A 67 12.18 3.42 20.80
CA LEU A 67 12.10 4.36 19.70
C LEU A 67 13.30 5.33 19.67
N LEU A 68 13.72 5.85 20.82
CA LEU A 68 14.91 6.71 20.90
C LEU A 68 16.20 5.97 20.52
N LEU A 69 16.29 4.67 20.79
CA LEU A 69 17.38 3.83 20.28
C LEU A 69 17.31 3.64 18.76
N GLY A 70 16.10 3.55 18.18
CA GLY A 70 15.92 3.60 16.74
C GLY A 70 16.40 4.92 16.14
N ALA A 71 16.04 6.04 16.78
CA ALA A 71 16.49 7.37 16.38
C ALA A 71 18.02 7.51 16.48
N LEU A 72 18.64 6.95 17.53
CA LEU A 72 20.10 6.86 17.64
C LEU A 72 20.69 6.01 16.50
N GLY A 73 20.05 4.89 16.14
CA GLY A 73 20.47 4.08 15.00
C GLY A 73 20.46 4.86 13.68
N ASP A 74 19.39 5.63 13.43
CA ASP A 74 19.30 6.51 12.26
C ASP A 74 20.39 7.59 12.25
N PHE A 75 20.69 8.19 13.40
CA PHE A 75 21.79 9.15 13.55
C PHE A 75 23.13 8.51 13.18
N LEU A 76 23.43 7.34 13.76
CA LEU A 76 24.70 6.64 13.54
C LEU A 76 24.91 6.30 12.06
N ILE A 77 23.86 5.81 11.39
CA ILE A 77 23.89 5.51 9.95
C ILE A 77 24.05 6.80 9.12
N GLY A 78 23.35 7.86 9.50
CA GLY A 78 23.40 9.14 8.77
C GLY A 78 24.75 9.84 8.89
N GLN A 79 25.41 9.72 10.04
CA GLN A 79 26.60 10.49 10.38
C GLN A 79 27.92 9.80 10.01
N PHE A 80 28.01 8.48 10.12
CA PHE A 80 29.29 7.76 10.02
C PHE A 80 29.34 6.81 8.82
N GLU A 81 30.46 6.76 8.09
CA GLU A 81 30.67 5.88 6.93
C GLU A 81 30.46 4.39 7.26
N ASN A 82 30.87 3.95 8.44
CA ASN A 82 30.63 2.59 8.96
C ASN A 82 29.45 2.51 9.93
N GLY A 83 28.54 3.49 9.86
CA GLY A 83 27.41 3.67 10.77
C GLY A 83 26.37 2.54 10.71
N ILE A 84 26.38 1.72 9.66
CA ILE A 84 25.44 0.60 9.49
C ILE A 84 25.57 -0.42 10.62
N VAL A 85 26.80 -0.77 11.04
CA VAL A 85 27.03 -1.79 12.07
C VAL A 85 26.62 -1.27 13.45
N THR A 86 27.06 -0.06 13.80
CA THR A 86 26.73 0.58 15.08
C THR A 86 25.24 0.94 15.16
N GLY A 87 24.66 1.38 14.05
CA GLY A 87 23.22 1.57 13.90
C GLY A 87 22.43 0.29 14.07
N ALA A 88 22.87 -0.84 13.50
CA ALA A 88 22.23 -2.15 13.68
C ALA A 88 22.22 -2.60 15.15
N ILE A 89 23.27 -2.28 15.94
CA ILE A 89 23.28 -2.56 17.39
C ILE A 89 22.20 -1.72 18.10
N ALA A 90 22.11 -0.42 17.80
CA ALA A 90 21.11 0.47 18.39
C ALA A 90 19.69 0.04 18.03
N PHE A 91 19.42 -0.23 16.75
CA PHE A 91 18.14 -0.76 16.29
C PHE A 91 17.82 -2.12 16.91
N GLY A 92 18.77 -3.06 16.93
CA GLY A 92 18.60 -4.38 17.51
C GLY A 92 18.20 -4.31 18.98
N THR A 93 18.84 -3.42 19.74
CA THR A 93 18.52 -3.18 21.16
C THR A 93 17.10 -2.62 21.31
N GLY A 94 16.71 -1.64 20.48
CA GLY A 94 15.34 -1.13 20.45
C GLY A 94 14.30 -2.20 20.14
N HIS A 95 14.58 -3.09 19.18
CA HIS A 95 13.70 -4.21 18.83
C HIS A 95 13.64 -5.28 19.94
N ILE A 96 14.72 -5.52 20.70
CA ILE A 96 14.67 -6.41 21.86
C ILE A 96 13.67 -5.87 22.90
N PHE A 97 13.66 -4.57 23.16
CA PHE A 97 12.65 -3.96 24.04
C PHE A 97 11.23 -4.12 23.50
N TYR A 98 11.03 -3.91 22.21
CA TYR A 98 9.76 -4.19 21.53
C TYR A 98 9.32 -5.64 21.76
N LEU A 99 10.18 -6.61 21.43
CA LEU A 99 9.93 -8.03 21.56
C LEU A 99 9.61 -8.43 23.01
N SER A 100 10.34 -7.88 23.98
CA SER A 100 10.12 -8.17 25.41
C SER A 100 8.71 -7.84 25.89
N THR A 101 8.07 -6.84 25.27
CA THR A 101 6.72 -6.39 25.65
C THR A 101 5.65 -7.12 24.84
N PHE A 102 5.87 -7.32 23.53
CA PHE A 102 4.83 -7.81 22.63
C PHE A 102 4.84 -9.32 22.40
N ALA A 103 5.98 -10.01 22.59
CA ALA A 103 6.05 -11.47 22.37
C ALA A 103 5.09 -12.27 23.27
N ARG A 104 4.72 -11.75 24.45
CA ARG A 104 3.77 -12.41 25.36
C ARG A 104 2.31 -12.25 24.93
N ARG A 105 2.01 -11.23 24.12
CA ARG A 105 0.67 -10.83 23.70
C ARG A 105 0.18 -11.52 22.44
N ILE A 106 1.08 -12.17 21.70
CA ILE A 106 0.73 -12.98 20.54
C ILE A 106 -0.21 -14.12 20.95
N GLN A 107 -1.32 -14.28 20.23
CA GLN A 107 -2.22 -15.41 20.44
C GLN A 107 -1.67 -16.66 19.76
N LYS A 108 -1.33 -16.54 18.48
CA LYS A 108 -0.75 -17.60 17.65
C LYS A 108 0.17 -16.98 16.60
N PRO A 109 1.32 -17.60 16.28
CA PRO A 109 2.13 -17.18 15.14
C PRO A 109 1.47 -17.58 13.82
N THR A 110 1.43 -16.67 12.85
CA THR A 110 0.96 -16.98 11.49
C THR A 110 2.03 -17.77 10.74
N TYR A 111 1.85 -19.08 10.59
CA TYR A 111 2.87 -19.94 9.97
C TYR A 111 3.25 -19.53 8.54
N ALA A 112 2.32 -18.98 7.75
CA ALA A 112 2.61 -18.47 6.42
C ALA A 112 3.56 -17.27 6.46
N LEU A 113 3.34 -16.32 7.38
CA LEU A 113 4.22 -15.17 7.59
C LEU A 113 5.60 -15.62 8.09
N VAL A 114 5.63 -16.56 9.05
CA VAL A 114 6.87 -17.14 9.57
C VAL A 114 7.67 -17.78 8.45
N GLY A 115 7.04 -18.64 7.65
CA GLY A 115 7.69 -19.30 6.51
C GLY A 115 8.22 -18.30 5.49
N GLY A 116 7.42 -17.31 5.11
CA GLY A 116 7.83 -16.28 4.15
C GLY A 116 9.03 -15.45 4.63
N ILE A 117 9.00 -14.98 5.89
CA ILE A 117 10.09 -14.19 6.47
C ILE A 117 11.35 -15.05 6.67
N LEU A 118 11.23 -16.32 7.06
CA LEU A 118 12.38 -17.22 7.17
C LEU A 118 13.04 -17.48 5.81
N ILE A 119 12.26 -17.76 4.77
CA ILE A 119 12.78 -17.94 3.41
C ILE A 119 13.49 -16.67 2.95
N TYR A 120 12.85 -15.50 3.11
CA TYR A 120 13.44 -14.21 2.77
C TYR A 120 14.76 -13.97 3.52
N GLY A 121 14.77 -14.21 4.83
CA GLY A 121 15.96 -14.05 5.67
C GLY A 121 17.10 -15.00 5.26
N ILE A 122 16.81 -16.26 4.96
CA ILE A 122 17.81 -17.23 4.48
C ILE A 122 18.42 -16.74 3.16
N VAL A 123 17.59 -16.36 2.20
CA VAL A 123 18.05 -15.87 0.88
C VAL A 123 18.92 -14.63 1.06
N LEU A 124 18.43 -13.60 1.76
CA LEU A 124 19.16 -12.35 1.96
C LEU A 124 20.48 -12.57 2.71
N ASN A 125 20.44 -13.32 3.82
CA ASN A 125 21.65 -13.57 4.61
C ASN A 125 22.68 -14.39 3.84
N HIS A 126 22.25 -15.41 3.07
CA HIS A 126 23.15 -16.26 2.28
C HIS A 126 23.82 -15.49 1.13
N PHE A 127 23.07 -14.67 0.39
CA PHE A 127 23.62 -13.98 -0.78
C PHE A 127 24.28 -12.63 -0.43
N CYS A 128 23.85 -11.93 0.62
CA CYS A 128 24.35 -10.58 0.92
C CYS A 128 25.34 -10.54 2.09
N LEU A 129 25.14 -11.36 3.14
CA LEU A 129 25.95 -11.27 4.35
C LEU A 129 27.03 -12.34 4.44
N MET A 130 26.70 -13.62 4.15
CA MET A 130 27.65 -14.73 4.26
C MET A 130 28.93 -14.58 3.42
N PRO A 131 28.93 -14.02 2.20
CA PRO A 131 30.17 -13.82 1.44
C PRO A 131 31.17 -12.89 2.14
N ASN A 132 30.68 -11.99 3.01
CA ASN A 132 31.50 -11.02 3.73
C ASN A 132 32.07 -11.56 5.05
N LEU A 133 31.70 -12.78 5.46
CA LEU A 133 32.10 -13.35 6.75
C LEU A 133 33.61 -13.53 6.89
N GLY A 134 34.31 -13.86 5.80
CA GLY A 134 35.77 -14.01 5.80
C GLY A 134 36.53 -12.69 5.94
N ALA A 135 36.03 -11.62 5.31
CA ALA A 135 36.70 -10.31 5.31
C ALA A 135 36.34 -9.46 6.54
N HIS A 136 35.09 -9.50 6.98
CA HIS A 136 34.56 -8.69 8.08
C HIS A 136 33.71 -9.54 9.04
N PRO A 137 34.32 -10.47 9.81
CA PRO A 137 33.59 -11.46 10.59
C PRO A 137 32.68 -10.83 11.63
N MET A 138 33.18 -9.86 12.41
CA MET A 138 32.39 -9.22 13.48
C MET A 138 31.20 -8.42 12.93
N ASN A 139 31.41 -7.62 11.88
CA ASN A 139 30.35 -6.81 11.27
C ASN A 139 29.25 -7.72 10.68
N THR A 140 29.67 -8.79 10.00
CA THR A 140 28.76 -9.77 9.40
C THR A 140 27.93 -10.48 10.47
N VAL A 141 28.55 -10.91 11.58
CA VAL A 141 27.84 -11.53 12.71
C VAL A 141 26.83 -10.56 13.33
N ILE A 142 27.20 -9.29 13.55
CA ILE A 142 26.27 -8.28 14.09
C ILE A 142 25.06 -8.11 13.17
N LEU A 143 25.27 -8.00 11.86
CA LEU A 143 24.18 -7.83 10.88
C LEU A 143 23.29 -9.08 10.77
N LEU A 144 23.87 -10.28 10.87
CA LEU A 144 23.12 -11.54 10.92
C LEU A 144 22.23 -11.61 12.16
N VAL A 145 22.77 -11.29 13.33
CA VAL A 145 22.01 -11.24 14.59
C VAL A 145 20.89 -10.20 14.50
N TYR A 146 21.19 -9.01 13.98
CA TYR A 146 20.17 -7.98 13.78
C TYR A 146 19.07 -8.42 12.81
N SER A 147 19.41 -9.06 11.69
CA SER A 147 18.47 -9.63 10.72
C SER A 147 17.49 -10.61 11.38
N LEU A 148 17.97 -11.46 12.30
CA LEU A 148 17.12 -12.38 13.07
C LEU A 148 16.20 -11.65 14.05
N ILE A 149 16.70 -10.64 14.76
CA ILE A 149 15.91 -9.83 15.70
C ILE A 149 14.79 -9.10 14.93
N LEU A 150 15.13 -8.46 13.82
CA LEU A 150 14.18 -7.73 12.98
C LEU A 150 13.12 -8.68 12.40
N SER A 151 13.54 -9.84 11.89
CA SER A 151 12.63 -10.89 11.40
C SER A 151 11.66 -11.34 12.49
N SER A 152 12.14 -11.53 13.72
CA SER A 152 11.30 -11.88 14.86
C SER A 152 10.29 -10.78 15.19
N ALA A 153 10.71 -9.51 15.13
CA ALA A 153 9.82 -8.37 15.34
C ALA A 153 8.74 -8.28 14.28
N VAL A 154 9.07 -8.51 13.00
CA VAL A 154 8.09 -8.57 11.89
C VAL A 154 7.12 -9.73 12.08
N ILE A 155 7.62 -10.92 12.42
CA ILE A 155 6.78 -12.09 12.67
C ILE A 155 5.80 -11.83 13.81
N ILE A 156 6.26 -11.30 14.95
CA ILE A 156 5.40 -11.04 16.11
C ILE A 156 4.39 -9.94 15.79
N SER A 157 4.84 -8.80 15.24
CA SER A 157 3.96 -7.69 14.88
C SER A 157 2.90 -8.11 13.85
N GLY A 158 3.33 -8.79 12.79
CA GLY A 158 2.45 -9.26 11.72
C GLY A 158 1.51 -10.37 12.17
N SER A 159 1.97 -11.29 13.04
CA SER A 159 1.08 -12.31 13.60
C SER A 159 0.05 -11.71 14.55
N MET A 160 0.44 -10.74 15.39
CA MET A 160 -0.52 -9.98 16.21
C MET A 160 -1.52 -9.21 15.35
N TYR A 161 -1.09 -8.74 14.17
CA TYR A 161 -1.95 -8.06 13.21
C TYR A 161 -2.94 -9.02 12.50
N ILE A 162 -2.51 -10.24 12.16
CA ILE A 162 -3.29 -11.23 11.41
C ILE A 162 -4.17 -12.10 12.32
N GLU A 163 -3.58 -12.71 13.34
CA GLU A 163 -4.25 -13.65 14.27
C GLU A 163 -4.87 -12.92 15.47
N GLY A 164 -4.54 -11.64 15.63
CA GLY A 164 -4.94 -10.85 16.79
C GLY A 164 -4.02 -11.05 17.99
N THR A 165 -4.34 -10.32 19.06
CA THR A 165 -3.69 -10.43 20.35
C THR A 165 -4.55 -11.21 21.33
N LYS A 166 -3.94 -11.75 22.39
CA LYS A 166 -4.69 -12.32 23.52
C LYS A 166 -5.67 -11.31 24.16
N GLU A 167 -5.39 -10.02 23.99
CA GLU A 167 -6.29 -8.93 24.30
C GLU A 167 -7.18 -8.66 23.08
N LYS A 168 -8.49 -8.42 23.27
CA LYS A 168 -9.43 -8.19 22.17
C LYS A 168 -9.11 -6.86 21.47
N MET A 169 -8.25 -6.87 20.45
CA MET A 169 -7.99 -5.68 19.63
C MET A 169 -9.23 -5.35 18.79
N SER A 170 -9.63 -4.08 18.81
CA SER A 170 -10.63 -3.56 17.90
C SER A 170 -10.16 -3.76 16.46
N SER A 171 -11.04 -4.26 15.59
CA SER A 171 -10.79 -4.33 14.15
C SER A 171 -10.26 -3.01 13.60
N LEU A 172 -9.45 -3.10 12.54
CA LEU A 172 -8.89 -1.93 11.90
C LEU A 172 -10.02 -1.01 11.43
N GLY A 173 -10.10 0.19 12.00
CA GLY A 173 -11.15 1.13 11.63
C GLY A 173 -10.87 1.79 10.27
N PRO A 174 -11.90 2.25 9.53
CA PRO A 174 -11.74 2.96 8.26
C PRO A 174 -10.72 4.11 8.32
N MET A 175 -10.68 4.85 9.43
CA MET A 175 -9.72 5.92 9.63
C MET A 175 -8.26 5.40 9.67
N GLN A 176 -8.00 4.29 10.36
CA GLN A 176 -6.66 3.69 10.39
C GLN A 176 -6.24 3.20 9.01
N MET A 177 -7.21 2.71 8.21
CA MET A 177 -6.95 2.36 6.82
C MET A 177 -6.54 3.56 5.97
N CYS A 178 -7.31 4.65 6.04
CA CYS A 178 -6.98 5.88 5.34
C CYS A 178 -5.62 6.44 5.76
N LEU A 179 -5.28 6.35 7.06
CA LEU A 179 -3.97 6.76 7.56
C LEU A 179 -2.87 5.95 6.90
N ILE A 180 -2.82 4.63 7.16
CA ILE A 180 -1.74 3.76 6.67
C ILE A 180 -1.61 3.89 5.16
N TYR A 181 -2.71 3.76 4.42
CA TYR A 181 -2.72 3.91 2.97
C TYR A 181 -2.21 5.30 2.53
N GLY A 182 -2.69 6.35 3.18
CA GLY A 182 -2.29 7.73 2.90
C GLY A 182 -0.80 7.98 3.12
N ALA A 183 -0.15 7.34 4.10
CA ALA A 183 1.30 7.43 4.25
C ALA A 183 2.05 6.78 3.09
N PHE A 184 1.61 5.61 2.62
CA PHE A 184 2.23 4.97 1.47
C PHE A 184 2.02 5.82 0.21
N VAL A 185 0.83 6.36 -0.02
CA VAL A 185 0.57 7.27 -1.16
C VAL A 185 1.42 8.53 -1.06
N LEU A 186 1.58 9.11 0.14
CA LEU A 186 2.45 10.26 0.35
C LEU A 186 3.92 9.91 0.07
N LEU A 187 4.39 8.74 0.54
CA LEU A 187 5.73 8.25 0.22
C LEU A 187 5.91 8.16 -1.30
N VAL A 188 4.95 7.58 -2.03
CA VAL A 188 5.02 7.57 -3.50
C VAL A 188 5.08 8.99 -4.04
N TYR A 189 4.19 9.89 -3.61
CA TYR A 189 4.16 11.29 -4.07
C TYR A 189 5.51 11.97 -3.93
N ILE A 190 6.17 11.73 -2.80
CA ILE A 190 7.46 12.32 -2.46
C ILE A 190 8.57 11.76 -3.35
N GLU A 191 8.67 10.44 -3.43
CA GLU A 191 9.74 9.74 -4.13
C GLU A 191 9.65 9.81 -5.66
N THR A 192 8.45 10.09 -6.19
CA THR A 192 8.20 10.17 -7.63
C THR A 192 8.21 11.61 -8.16
N ASP A 193 8.83 12.56 -7.44
CA ASP A 193 8.73 14.01 -7.69
C ASP A 193 7.29 14.42 -8.03
N ARG A 194 6.40 14.21 -7.06
CA ARG A 194 4.98 14.57 -7.16
C ARG A 194 4.25 13.77 -8.24
N PHE A 195 4.49 12.46 -8.31
CA PHE A 195 3.90 11.54 -9.31
C PHE A 195 4.34 11.78 -10.76
N MET A 196 5.45 12.48 -10.99
CA MET A 196 5.97 12.79 -12.32
C MET A 196 7.02 11.80 -12.82
N VAL A 197 7.67 11.08 -11.90
CA VAL A 197 8.73 10.10 -12.20
C VAL A 197 8.20 8.68 -12.01
N ASP A 198 8.43 7.82 -12.99
CA ASP A 198 8.03 6.42 -12.93
C ASP A 198 8.92 5.66 -11.92
N ALA A 199 8.32 5.22 -10.81
CA ALA A 199 8.94 4.30 -9.85
C ALA A 199 8.04 3.05 -9.68
N PRO A 200 8.12 2.05 -10.58
CA PRO A 200 7.13 0.99 -10.71
C PRO A 200 6.79 0.24 -9.41
N MET A 201 7.81 -0.17 -8.65
CA MET A 201 7.61 -0.92 -7.40
C MET A 201 6.97 -0.04 -6.33
N LEU A 202 7.38 1.23 -6.28
CA LEU A 202 6.87 2.17 -5.31
C LEU A 202 5.43 2.57 -5.61
N SER A 203 5.07 2.78 -6.88
CA SER A 203 3.70 3.09 -7.31
C SER A 203 2.71 1.94 -7.04
N ALA A 204 3.17 0.69 -7.08
CA ALA A 204 2.32 -0.47 -6.76
C ALA A 204 2.09 -0.65 -5.25
N LEU A 205 3.02 -0.15 -4.41
CA LEU A 205 3.06 -0.42 -2.97
C LEU A 205 1.78 -0.03 -2.21
N PRO A 206 1.17 1.16 -2.41
CA PRO A 206 -0.07 1.50 -1.72
C PRO A 206 -1.20 0.51 -1.99
N VAL A 207 -1.28 -0.02 -3.22
CA VAL A 207 -2.32 -0.97 -3.62
C VAL A 207 -2.07 -2.35 -3.00
N VAL A 208 -0.80 -2.80 -2.93
CA VAL A 208 -0.41 -4.01 -2.16
C VAL A 208 -0.84 -3.88 -0.70
N VAL A 209 -0.57 -2.72 -0.09
CA VAL A 209 -0.95 -2.43 1.30
C VAL A 209 -2.46 -2.54 1.48
N LEU A 210 -3.29 -1.99 0.57
CA LEU A 210 -4.74 -2.19 0.64
C LEU A 210 -5.15 -3.67 0.55
N GLY A 211 -4.49 -4.45 -0.30
CA GLY A 211 -4.72 -5.90 -0.39
C GLY A 211 -4.46 -6.61 0.94
N LEU A 212 -3.31 -6.33 1.57
CA LEU A 212 -2.96 -6.91 2.87
C LEU A 212 -3.90 -6.45 3.99
N MET A 213 -4.29 -5.18 3.99
CA MET A 213 -5.22 -4.63 4.97
C MET A 213 -6.63 -5.22 4.83
N THR A 214 -7.06 -5.49 3.60
CA THR A 214 -8.35 -6.14 3.31
C THR A 214 -8.45 -7.52 3.97
N LEU A 215 -7.35 -8.25 4.16
CA LEU A 215 -7.38 -9.53 4.86
C LEU A 215 -7.77 -9.38 6.35
N THR A 216 -7.46 -8.22 6.94
CA THR A 216 -7.63 -7.95 8.38
C THR A 216 -8.92 -7.25 8.78
N VAL A 217 -9.67 -6.72 7.83
CA VAL A 217 -10.96 -6.09 8.12
C VAL A 217 -12.05 -7.16 8.36
N ASN A 218 -13.10 -6.77 9.09
CA ASN A 218 -14.23 -7.64 9.38
C ASN A 218 -15.21 -7.69 8.21
N MET A 219 -14.80 -8.39 7.14
CA MET A 219 -15.63 -8.69 5.97
C MET A 219 -15.98 -10.19 5.93
N ALA A 220 -17.14 -10.52 5.35
CA ALA A 220 -17.45 -11.90 4.97
C ALA A 220 -16.35 -12.53 4.07
N ALA A 221 -16.10 -13.83 4.21
CA ALA A 221 -14.93 -14.50 3.64
C ALA A 221 -14.81 -14.38 2.10
N LYS A 222 -15.92 -14.56 1.37
CA LYS A 222 -15.95 -14.47 -0.10
C LYS A 222 -15.60 -13.05 -0.61
N PRO A 223 -16.32 -11.98 -0.23
CA PRO A 223 -15.98 -10.62 -0.68
C PRO A 223 -14.60 -10.19 -0.19
N LYS A 224 -14.17 -10.61 1.00
CA LYS A 224 -12.81 -10.38 1.51
C LYS A 224 -11.74 -10.93 0.56
N LEU A 225 -11.84 -12.20 0.19
CA LEU A 225 -10.88 -12.85 -0.71
C LEU A 225 -10.87 -12.18 -2.09
N LEU A 226 -12.05 -11.95 -2.67
CA LEU A 226 -12.19 -11.33 -4.00
C LEU A 226 -11.64 -9.89 -4.04
N THR A 227 -11.89 -9.12 -2.99
CA THR A 227 -11.37 -7.74 -2.85
C THR A 227 -9.85 -7.74 -2.66
N THR A 228 -9.32 -8.70 -1.91
CA THR A 228 -7.87 -8.87 -1.75
C THR A 228 -7.20 -9.20 -3.08
N LEU A 229 -7.76 -10.17 -3.83
CA LEU A 229 -7.27 -10.54 -5.17
C LEU A 229 -7.33 -9.37 -6.14
N TYR A 230 -8.39 -8.56 -6.11
CA TYR A 230 -8.47 -7.33 -6.88
C TYR A 230 -7.27 -6.42 -6.64
N PHE A 231 -6.94 -6.11 -5.38
CA PHE A 231 -5.84 -5.20 -5.07
C PHE A 231 -4.47 -5.79 -5.44
N LEU A 232 -4.21 -7.05 -5.12
CA LEU A 232 -2.91 -7.67 -5.41
C LEU A 232 -2.65 -7.80 -6.92
N LEU A 233 -3.67 -8.20 -7.69
CA LEU A 233 -3.56 -8.27 -9.15
C LEU A 233 -3.49 -6.88 -9.80
N SER A 234 -4.22 -5.90 -9.26
CA SER A 234 -4.12 -4.51 -9.74
C SER A 234 -2.72 -3.95 -9.52
N ALA A 235 -2.14 -4.17 -8.34
CA ALA A 235 -0.78 -3.75 -8.01
C ALA A 235 0.26 -4.39 -8.95
N HIS A 236 0.15 -5.69 -9.20
CA HIS A 236 1.03 -6.40 -10.12
C HIS A 236 0.87 -5.92 -11.57
N GLY A 237 -0.36 -5.71 -12.03
CA GLY A 237 -0.65 -5.17 -13.37
C GLY A 237 -0.06 -3.78 -13.57
N ILE A 238 -0.16 -2.88 -12.56
CA ILE A 238 0.44 -1.53 -12.61
C ILE A 238 1.97 -1.61 -12.64
N TYR A 239 2.56 -2.47 -11.80
CA TYR A 239 4.00 -2.70 -11.78
C TYR A 239 4.51 -3.18 -13.15
N ARG A 240 3.85 -4.17 -13.75
CA ARG A 240 4.20 -4.70 -15.08
C ARG A 240 4.04 -3.64 -16.18
N MET A 241 2.95 -2.88 -16.14
CA MET A 241 2.70 -1.83 -17.12
C MET A 241 3.75 -0.71 -17.08
N SER A 242 4.31 -0.46 -15.89
CA SER A 242 5.34 0.57 -15.68
C SER A 242 6.76 0.07 -15.96
N THR A 243 7.01 -1.24 -15.79
CA THR A 243 8.35 -1.84 -16.01
C THR A 243 8.60 -2.28 -17.44
N SER A 244 7.58 -2.74 -18.16
CA SER A 244 7.74 -3.22 -19.54
C SER A 244 6.63 -2.73 -20.46
N ARG A 245 7.00 -1.77 -21.33
CA ARG A 245 6.12 -1.27 -22.39
C ARG A 245 5.82 -2.32 -23.47
N PHE A 246 6.65 -3.36 -23.58
CA PHE A 246 6.51 -4.41 -24.59
C PHE A 246 5.46 -5.48 -24.23
N TYR A 247 4.92 -5.46 -23.00
CA TYR A 247 3.92 -6.43 -22.53
C TYR A 247 2.66 -5.74 -21.97
N MET A 248 2.25 -4.62 -22.60
CA MET A 248 1.07 -3.87 -22.18
C MET A 248 -0.21 -4.71 -22.28
N GLU A 249 -0.29 -5.64 -23.23
CA GLU A 249 -1.42 -6.54 -23.43
C GLU A 249 -1.65 -7.46 -22.23
N TRP A 250 -0.57 -8.01 -21.66
CA TRP A 250 -0.65 -8.86 -20.47
C TRP A 250 -1.01 -8.05 -19.23
N SER A 251 -0.47 -6.85 -19.11
CA SER A 251 -0.80 -5.95 -18.00
C SER A 251 -2.29 -5.53 -18.06
N ALA A 252 -2.80 -5.24 -19.25
CA ALA A 252 -4.21 -4.93 -19.48
C ALA A 252 -5.13 -6.12 -19.15
N MET A 253 -4.73 -7.33 -19.54
CA MET A 253 -5.44 -8.56 -19.18
C MET A 253 -5.50 -8.76 -17.66
N GLU A 254 -4.38 -8.60 -16.95
CA GLU A 254 -4.31 -8.72 -15.49
C GLU A 254 -5.21 -7.67 -14.80
N LEU A 255 -5.20 -6.42 -15.25
CA LEU A 255 -6.09 -5.37 -14.75
C LEU A 255 -7.57 -5.69 -15.06
N GLY A 256 -7.88 -6.25 -16.22
CA GLY A 256 -9.23 -6.74 -16.54
C GLY A 256 -9.67 -7.84 -15.59
N LEU A 257 -8.82 -8.84 -15.35
CA LEU A 257 -9.08 -9.93 -14.40
C LEU A 257 -9.26 -9.41 -12.96
N ALA A 258 -8.44 -8.45 -12.54
CA ALA A 258 -8.61 -7.80 -11.24
C ALA A 258 -10.03 -7.21 -11.11
N ASN A 259 -10.47 -6.43 -12.10
CA ASN A 259 -11.81 -5.82 -12.07
C ASN A 259 -12.94 -6.86 -12.12
N ILE A 260 -12.74 -8.04 -12.73
CA ILE A 260 -13.67 -9.16 -12.61
C ILE A 260 -13.78 -9.61 -11.16
N PHE A 261 -12.66 -9.82 -10.45
CA PHE A 261 -12.71 -10.18 -9.03
C PHE A 261 -13.43 -9.12 -8.19
N TYR A 262 -13.18 -7.84 -8.48
CA TYR A 262 -13.91 -6.76 -7.81
C TYR A 262 -15.41 -6.81 -8.11
N LEU A 263 -15.83 -6.99 -9.37
CA LEU A 263 -17.25 -7.15 -9.73
C LEU A 263 -17.90 -8.32 -9.00
N LEU A 264 -17.24 -9.48 -8.99
CA LEU A 264 -17.72 -10.68 -8.31
C LEU A 264 -17.86 -10.49 -6.79
N SER A 265 -17.13 -9.54 -6.20
CA SER A 265 -17.24 -9.24 -4.76
C SER A 265 -18.61 -8.68 -4.37
N PHE A 266 -19.29 -7.97 -5.28
CA PHE A 266 -20.55 -7.27 -4.96
C PHE A 266 -21.69 -7.53 -5.93
N ILE A 267 -21.51 -8.32 -6.99
CA ILE A 267 -22.55 -8.58 -8.00
C ILE A 267 -23.85 -9.13 -7.40
N ASN A 268 -23.75 -9.88 -6.30
CA ASN A 268 -24.91 -10.41 -5.57
C ASN A 268 -25.82 -9.33 -4.97
N LEU A 269 -25.33 -8.08 -4.87
CA LEU A 269 -26.12 -6.93 -4.40
C LEU A 269 -26.97 -6.32 -5.53
N LEU A 270 -26.75 -6.71 -6.79
CA LEU A 270 -27.46 -6.19 -7.95
C LEU A 270 -28.87 -6.77 -8.00
N ARG A 271 -29.89 -5.90 -7.84
CA ARG A 271 -31.30 -6.29 -7.98
C ARG A 271 -31.87 -5.98 -9.37
N LYS A 272 -31.54 -4.80 -9.88
CA LYS A 272 -32.03 -4.29 -11.17
C LYS A 272 -30.92 -3.48 -11.84
N LEU A 273 -30.79 -3.61 -13.15
CA LEU A 273 -29.84 -2.85 -13.95
C LEU A 273 -30.37 -1.44 -14.25
N TRP A 274 -29.52 -0.42 -14.09
CA TRP A 274 -29.81 0.95 -14.52
C TRP A 274 -29.59 1.08 -16.04
N ILE A 275 -30.64 0.81 -16.80
CA ILE A 275 -30.60 0.75 -18.28
C ILE A 275 -30.05 2.04 -18.90
N TYR A 276 -30.42 3.22 -18.40
CA TYR A 276 -29.90 4.48 -18.92
C TYR A 276 -28.38 4.63 -18.71
N LEU A 277 -27.87 4.27 -17.54
CA LEU A 277 -26.44 4.29 -17.26
C LEU A 277 -25.70 3.27 -18.15
N ALA A 278 -26.28 2.07 -18.34
CA ALA A 278 -25.74 1.07 -19.24
C ALA A 278 -25.65 1.59 -20.69
N ALA A 279 -26.74 2.18 -21.21
CA ALA A 279 -26.78 2.72 -22.58
C ALA A 279 -25.75 3.84 -22.80
N VAL A 280 -25.66 4.80 -21.88
CA VAL A 280 -24.67 5.89 -21.94
C VAL A 280 -23.25 5.34 -21.88
N THR A 281 -22.99 4.38 -21.00
CA THR A 281 -21.65 3.78 -20.87
C THR A 281 -21.28 2.94 -22.10
N SER A 282 -22.23 2.24 -22.70
CA SER A 282 -22.01 1.50 -23.95
C SER A 282 -21.72 2.44 -25.12
N LEU A 283 -22.46 3.54 -25.26
CA LEU A 283 -22.20 4.54 -26.28
C LEU A 283 -20.81 5.17 -26.10
N TYR A 284 -20.46 5.50 -24.86
CA TYR A 284 -19.13 5.97 -24.50
C TYR A 284 -18.04 4.97 -24.90
N LEU A 285 -18.19 3.69 -24.54
CA LEU A 285 -17.20 2.65 -24.86
C LEU A 285 -17.00 2.47 -26.37
N VAL A 286 -18.09 2.44 -27.15
CA VAL A 286 -18.01 2.30 -28.61
C VAL A 286 -17.30 3.52 -29.22
N GLY A 287 -17.70 4.73 -28.83
CA GLY A 287 -17.06 5.96 -29.31
C GLY A 287 -15.59 6.04 -28.91
N PHE A 288 -15.27 5.67 -27.66
CA PHE A 288 -13.91 5.67 -27.14
C PHE A 288 -13.01 4.64 -27.84
N ALA A 289 -13.51 3.41 -28.03
CA ALA A 289 -12.78 2.35 -28.71
C ALA A 289 -12.55 2.69 -30.19
N TYR A 290 -13.55 3.26 -30.87
CA TYR A 290 -13.39 3.76 -32.23
C TYR A 290 -12.31 4.85 -32.29
N PHE A 291 -12.42 5.88 -31.45
CA PHE A 291 -11.49 7.01 -31.47
C PHE A 291 -10.05 6.61 -31.12
N CYS A 292 -9.84 5.72 -30.14
CA CYS A 292 -8.50 5.37 -29.70
C CYS A 292 -7.88 4.23 -30.50
N PHE A 293 -8.67 3.32 -31.09
CA PHE A 293 -8.16 2.05 -31.60
C PHE A 293 -8.53 1.70 -33.04
N ALA A 294 -9.42 2.44 -33.72
CA ALA A 294 -9.86 2.07 -35.08
C ALA A 294 -8.68 1.83 -36.04
N ASP A 295 -7.72 2.76 -36.07
CA ASP A 295 -6.55 2.66 -36.95
C ASP A 295 -5.50 1.65 -36.45
N LEU A 296 -5.49 1.36 -35.14
CA LEU A 296 -4.54 0.45 -34.52
C LEU A 296 -4.95 -1.02 -34.62
N PHE A 297 -6.25 -1.29 -34.77
CA PHE A 297 -6.77 -2.65 -34.74
C PHE A 297 -6.18 -3.54 -35.83
N SER A 298 -5.93 -3.00 -37.03
CA SER A 298 -5.33 -3.73 -38.14
C SER A 298 -3.86 -4.11 -37.87
N SER A 299 -3.12 -3.28 -37.12
CA SER A 299 -1.68 -3.46 -36.89
C SER A 299 -1.38 -4.26 -35.62
N ILE A 300 -2.13 -4.03 -34.54
CA ILE A 300 -1.90 -4.61 -33.21
C ILE A 300 -3.20 -5.14 -32.58
N PRO A 301 -3.93 -6.05 -33.24
CA PRO A 301 -5.28 -6.47 -32.85
C PRO A 301 -5.32 -7.06 -31.43
N PHE A 302 -4.31 -7.85 -31.06
CA PHE A 302 -4.26 -8.51 -29.75
C PHE A 302 -4.18 -7.50 -28.59
N LEU A 303 -3.33 -6.48 -28.71
CA LEU A 303 -3.22 -5.42 -27.70
C LEU A 303 -4.53 -4.64 -27.59
N VAL A 304 -5.12 -4.26 -28.73
CA VAL A 304 -6.41 -3.55 -28.77
C VAL A 304 -7.52 -4.37 -28.09
N LEU A 305 -7.58 -5.68 -28.34
CA LEU A 305 -8.56 -6.56 -27.70
C LEU A 305 -8.38 -6.61 -26.18
N MET A 306 -7.14 -6.70 -25.68
CA MET A 306 -6.88 -6.75 -24.24
C MET A 306 -7.19 -5.41 -23.54
N LEU A 307 -6.85 -4.27 -24.15
CA LEU A 307 -7.18 -2.95 -23.61
C LEU A 307 -8.69 -2.71 -23.61
N THR A 308 -9.38 -3.10 -24.69
CA THR A 308 -10.84 -2.98 -24.80
C THR A 308 -11.55 -3.90 -23.81
N PHE A 309 -11.03 -5.11 -23.59
CA PHE A 309 -11.52 -6.01 -22.55
C PHE A 309 -11.43 -5.36 -21.17
N GLY A 310 -10.27 -4.83 -20.79
CA GLY A 310 -10.08 -4.13 -19.52
C GLY A 310 -11.06 -2.96 -19.33
N ALA A 311 -11.19 -2.10 -20.34
CA ALA A 311 -12.13 -0.97 -20.32
C ALA A 311 -13.60 -1.42 -20.21
N THR A 312 -13.96 -2.51 -20.89
CA THR A 312 -15.31 -3.09 -20.85
C THR A 312 -15.65 -3.63 -19.47
N VAL A 313 -14.73 -4.37 -18.84
CA VAL A 313 -14.95 -4.93 -17.49
C VAL A 313 -15.10 -3.81 -16.46
N ILE A 314 -14.25 -2.78 -16.50
CA ILE A 314 -14.35 -1.63 -15.58
C ILE A 314 -15.69 -0.91 -15.77
N SER A 315 -16.10 -0.70 -17.02
CA SER A 315 -17.37 -0.06 -17.36
C SER A 315 -18.58 -0.87 -16.91
N ALA A 316 -18.58 -2.18 -17.15
CA ALA A 316 -19.63 -3.08 -16.66
C ALA A 316 -19.70 -3.05 -15.13
N SER A 317 -18.54 -3.05 -14.47
CA SER A 317 -18.45 -2.94 -13.01
C SER A 317 -19.04 -1.62 -12.52
N MET A 318 -18.71 -0.50 -13.18
CA MET A 318 -19.23 0.82 -12.86
C MET A 318 -20.76 0.88 -13.02
N VAL A 319 -21.30 0.34 -14.12
CA VAL A 319 -22.75 0.24 -14.36
C VAL A 319 -23.43 -0.59 -13.27
N CYS A 320 -22.86 -1.74 -12.91
CA CYS A 320 -23.37 -2.58 -11.82
C CYS A 320 -23.36 -1.83 -10.49
N ALA A 321 -22.27 -1.14 -10.14
CA ALA A 321 -22.18 -0.38 -8.91
C ALA A 321 -23.16 0.80 -8.86
N GLY A 322 -23.32 1.54 -9.96
CA GLY A 322 -24.33 2.60 -10.08
C GLY A 322 -25.75 2.05 -9.96
N SER A 323 -25.99 0.84 -10.47
CA SER A 323 -27.27 0.15 -10.34
C SER A 323 -27.56 -0.27 -8.89
N VAL A 324 -26.56 -0.79 -8.16
CA VAL A 324 -26.68 -1.09 -6.73
C VAL A 324 -26.96 0.18 -5.93
N TRP A 325 -26.27 1.27 -6.23
CA TRP A 325 -26.49 2.57 -5.59
C TRP A 325 -27.91 3.10 -5.83
N ARG A 326 -28.45 2.94 -7.05
CA ARG A 326 -29.79 3.43 -7.41
C ARG A 326 -30.93 2.59 -6.84
N TYR A 327 -30.80 1.26 -6.84
CA TYR A 327 -31.94 0.35 -6.60
C TYR A 327 -31.82 -0.54 -5.35
N SER A 328 -30.63 -0.74 -4.80
CA SER A 328 -30.42 -1.74 -3.72
C SER A 328 -30.15 -1.11 -2.35
N ALA A 329 -29.74 0.16 -2.28
CA ALA A 329 -29.34 0.79 -1.03
C ALA A 329 -30.51 1.49 -0.29
N GLN A 330 -31.16 0.76 0.63
CA GLN A 330 -32.30 1.28 1.42
C GLN A 330 -31.87 2.06 2.68
N PHE A 331 -30.72 1.72 3.27
CA PHE A 331 -30.20 2.38 4.48
C PHE A 331 -29.10 3.39 4.16
N THR A 332 -28.95 4.43 4.99
CA THR A 332 -27.99 5.53 4.80
C THR A 332 -26.56 5.03 4.61
N ASP A 333 -26.11 4.08 5.42
CA ASP A 333 -24.72 3.59 5.38
C ASP A 333 -24.46 2.69 4.16
N ALA A 334 -25.41 1.81 3.83
CA ALA A 334 -25.37 1.01 2.61
C ALA A 334 -25.40 1.89 1.34
N ARG A 335 -26.09 3.03 1.40
CA ARG A 335 -26.14 4.01 0.31
C ARG A 335 -24.84 4.78 0.16
N GLN A 336 -24.18 5.14 1.27
CA GLN A 336 -22.84 5.72 1.23
C GLN A 336 -21.82 4.73 0.66
N ALA A 337 -21.83 3.48 1.10
CA ALA A 337 -20.90 2.46 0.63
C ALA A 337 -21.08 2.17 -0.88
N SER A 338 -22.31 2.09 -1.36
CA SER A 338 -22.60 1.93 -2.79
C SER A 338 -22.23 3.17 -3.62
N LEU A 339 -22.41 4.38 -3.09
CA LEU A 339 -21.94 5.61 -3.73
C LEU A 339 -20.41 5.65 -3.83
N MET A 340 -19.70 5.29 -2.75
CA MET A 340 -18.23 5.17 -2.75
C MET A 340 -17.75 4.18 -3.81
N ARG A 341 -18.42 3.02 -3.92
CA ARG A 341 -18.11 2.02 -4.95
C ARG A 341 -18.30 2.57 -6.36
N PHE A 342 -19.43 3.21 -6.62
CA PHE A 342 -19.74 3.80 -7.91
C PHE A 342 -18.73 4.91 -8.28
N GLY A 343 -18.45 5.83 -7.35
CA GLY A 343 -17.47 6.89 -7.53
C GLY A 343 -16.05 6.36 -7.75
N GLY A 344 -15.63 5.34 -6.99
CA GLY A 344 -14.34 4.69 -7.18
C GLY A 344 -14.20 4.04 -8.56
N LEU A 345 -15.21 3.31 -9.04
CA LEU A 345 -15.17 2.68 -10.37
C LEU A 345 -15.26 3.70 -11.50
N MET A 346 -16.00 4.80 -11.31
CA MET A 346 -16.04 5.92 -12.25
C MET A 346 -14.67 6.62 -12.36
N LEU A 347 -14.00 6.85 -11.23
CA LEU A 347 -12.62 7.38 -11.23
C LEU A 347 -11.64 6.40 -11.87
N ASN A 348 -11.79 5.09 -11.61
CA ASN A 348 -10.96 4.07 -12.23
C ASN A 348 -11.16 4.03 -13.75
N LEU A 349 -12.40 4.09 -14.24
CA LEU A 349 -12.72 4.19 -15.67
C LEU A 349 -12.10 5.45 -16.28
N THR A 350 -12.26 6.59 -15.62
CA THR A 350 -11.70 7.87 -16.07
C THR A 350 -10.17 7.80 -16.15
N CYS A 351 -9.52 7.20 -15.16
CA CYS A 351 -8.08 6.99 -15.14
C CYS A 351 -7.61 6.09 -16.28
N THR A 352 -8.27 4.94 -16.49
CA THR A 352 -7.96 4.02 -17.59
C THR A 352 -8.16 4.69 -18.94
N SER A 353 -9.24 5.44 -19.12
CA SER A 353 -9.49 6.16 -20.38
C SER A 353 -8.49 7.29 -20.62
N ALA A 354 -8.10 8.05 -19.60
CA ALA A 354 -7.05 9.05 -19.70
C ALA A 354 -5.70 8.42 -20.05
N PHE A 355 -5.38 7.26 -19.48
CA PHE A 355 -4.15 6.52 -19.78
C PHE A 355 -4.13 6.09 -21.24
N LEU A 356 -5.18 5.41 -21.70
CA LEU A 356 -5.29 4.94 -23.08
C LEU A 356 -5.26 6.12 -24.08
N PHE A 357 -5.96 7.20 -23.77
CA PHE A 357 -5.94 8.41 -24.59
C PHE A 357 -4.55 9.04 -24.65
N SER A 358 -3.83 9.08 -23.53
CA SER A 358 -2.45 9.61 -23.50
C SER A 358 -1.46 8.73 -24.26
N GLN A 359 -1.69 7.41 -24.32
CA GLN A 359 -0.80 6.48 -25.03
C GLN A 359 -1.06 6.50 -26.54
N PHE A 360 -2.33 6.54 -26.96
CA PHE A 360 -2.72 6.27 -28.34
C PHE A 360 -3.30 7.48 -29.10
N ALA A 361 -3.76 8.52 -28.41
CA ALA A 361 -4.31 9.72 -29.07
C ALA A 361 -3.37 10.93 -28.98
N THR A 362 -3.12 11.49 -27.78
CA THR A 362 -2.23 12.66 -27.62
C THR A 362 -1.42 12.59 -26.33
N ARG A 363 -0.09 12.63 -26.43
CA ARG A 363 0.80 12.65 -25.25
C ARG A 363 0.71 14.01 -24.56
N LYS A 364 0.09 14.05 -23.37
CA LYS A 364 0.07 15.22 -22.49
C LYS A 364 0.65 14.88 -21.13
N HIS A 365 1.82 15.46 -20.81
CA HIS A 365 2.51 15.24 -19.53
C HIS A 365 1.66 15.58 -18.29
N GLN A 366 0.77 16.58 -18.38
CA GLN A 366 -0.12 16.96 -17.28
C GLN A 366 -1.14 15.86 -16.90
N MET A 367 -1.37 14.86 -17.74
CA MET A 367 -2.30 13.77 -17.42
C MET A 367 -1.73 12.78 -16.42
N LEU A 368 -0.40 12.63 -16.32
CA LEU A 368 0.22 11.63 -15.45
C LEU A 368 -0.11 11.86 -13.96
N TRP A 369 0.02 13.11 -13.51
CA TRP A 369 -0.34 13.50 -12.15
C TRP A 369 -1.80 13.20 -11.82
N PHE A 370 -2.72 13.63 -12.70
CA PHE A 370 -4.15 13.41 -12.52
C PHE A 370 -4.49 11.92 -12.47
N MET A 371 -3.90 11.11 -13.35
CA MET A 371 -4.11 9.66 -13.39
C MET A 371 -3.67 9.00 -12.08
N ASN A 372 -2.47 9.32 -11.59
CA ASN A 372 -1.96 8.73 -10.35
C ASN A 372 -2.82 9.11 -9.13
N VAL A 373 -3.21 10.37 -9.01
CA VAL A 373 -4.10 10.83 -7.93
C VAL A 373 -5.47 10.14 -8.01
N ALA A 374 -6.09 10.16 -9.19
CA ALA A 374 -7.41 9.54 -9.41
C ALA A 374 -7.37 8.03 -9.13
N HIS A 375 -6.28 7.36 -9.53
CA HIS A 375 -6.07 5.95 -9.26
C HIS A 375 -6.04 5.66 -7.76
N TYR A 376 -5.19 6.34 -6.99
CA TYR A 376 -5.09 6.08 -5.55
C TYR A 376 -6.38 6.41 -4.79
N VAL A 377 -7.06 7.50 -5.16
CA VAL A 377 -8.38 7.83 -4.60
C VAL A 377 -9.41 6.75 -4.95
N ALA A 378 -9.42 6.26 -6.18
CA ALA A 378 -10.30 5.16 -6.60
C ALA A 378 -10.06 3.91 -5.75
N GLN A 379 -8.81 3.44 -5.63
CA GLN A 379 -8.48 2.23 -4.87
C GLN A 379 -8.93 2.32 -3.40
N LEU A 380 -8.72 3.47 -2.76
CA LEU A 380 -9.18 3.70 -1.39
C LEU A 380 -10.71 3.64 -1.27
N LEU A 381 -11.44 4.31 -2.17
CA LEU A 381 -12.91 4.30 -2.18
C LEU A 381 -13.46 2.89 -2.36
N LEU A 382 -12.84 2.08 -3.22
CA LEU A 382 -13.26 0.70 -3.47
C LEU A 382 -13.02 -0.22 -2.27
N CYS A 383 -11.94 0.01 -1.52
CA CYS A 383 -11.66 -0.71 -0.28
C CYS A 383 -12.70 -0.38 0.80
N LEU A 384 -12.90 0.92 1.06
CA LEU A 384 -13.85 1.41 2.05
C LEU A 384 -15.29 1.02 1.72
N ALA A 385 -15.65 1.01 0.43
CA ALA A 385 -16.97 0.58 0.01
C ALA A 385 -17.24 -0.88 0.39
N ASN A 386 -16.28 -1.79 0.18
CA ASN A 386 -16.47 -3.21 0.52
C ASN A 386 -16.40 -3.47 2.02
N GLU A 387 -15.49 -2.81 2.75
CA GLU A 387 -15.43 -2.90 4.22
C GLU A 387 -16.72 -2.42 4.88
N ARG A 388 -17.35 -1.37 4.36
CA ARG A 388 -18.64 -0.89 4.89
C ARG A 388 -19.84 -1.73 4.49
N THR A 389 -19.71 -2.56 3.46
CA THR A 389 -20.86 -3.31 2.90
C THR A 389 -20.94 -4.73 3.48
N PHE A 390 -19.81 -5.38 3.73
CA PHE A 390 -19.69 -6.81 4.06
C PHE A 390 -18.90 -7.02 5.34
#